data_AF-A0AAV6VNT1-F1
#
_entry.id   AF-A0AAV6VNT1-F1
#
_cell.length_a   1.000
_cell.length_b   1.000
_cell.length_c   1.000
_cell.angle_alpha   90.00
_cell.angle_beta   90.00
_cell.angle_gamma   90.00
#
_symmetry.space_group_name_H-M   'P 1'
#
loop_
_entity.id
_entity.type
_entity.pdbx_description
1 polymer ?
#
loop_
_entity_poly.entity_id
_entity_poly.type
_entity_poly.pdbx_seq_one_letter_code
_entity_poly.pdbx_strand_id
1 'polypeptide(L)'
;MCVSRNNADANAESFHIIGHSLGAQIAGIAGKLTPHLRRITSLDAAAPVFQILPKYLKLAQGDAKFIDTIHTNGQISPSKGFGLLEPYGGKDFYPNGGRKQPGCEDGKVFSDADGRNIIVNAMTEVACHHNRAPKLFLASINNTQCRFLSTLCTSYEDFLNGSCYSSPLAEMGLHAKPMDKEGKFYLKTTDQYPYCIPMD
;
A
#
# COMPACT_ATOMS: atom_id res chain seq x y z
N MET A 1 23.26 -4.41 8.81
CA MET A 1 23.17 -4.35 10.29
C MET A 1 23.30 -2.88 10.67
N CYS A 2 22.19 -2.18 10.89
CA CYS A 2 22.23 -0.80 11.38
C CYS A 2 22.44 -0.86 12.89
N VAL A 3 23.70 -0.88 13.32
CA VAL A 3 24.06 -0.72 14.72
C VAL A 3 24.04 0.78 14.99
N SER A 4 23.08 1.26 15.77
CA SER A 4 23.15 2.60 16.37
C SER A 4 24.39 2.63 17.25
N ARG A 5 25.48 3.22 16.74
CA ARG A 5 26.62 3.63 17.55
C ARG A 5 26.44 5.11 17.86
N ASN A 6 26.12 5.38 19.12
CA ASN A 6 26.12 6.64 19.85
C ASN A 6 26.58 7.88 19.07
N ASN A 7 25.61 8.74 18.71
CA ASN A 7 25.71 10.21 18.69
C ASN A 7 24.37 10.91 18.39
N ALA A 8 23.28 10.16 18.23
CA ALA A 8 21.92 10.68 18.33
C ALA A 8 21.11 9.70 19.19
N ASP A 9 20.52 10.15 20.30
CA ASP A 9 19.60 9.39 21.17
C ASP A 9 18.26 9.11 20.45
N ALA A 10 18.31 8.56 19.23
CA ALA A 10 17.14 8.28 18.43
C ALA A 10 16.59 6.89 18.79
N ASN A 11 15.46 6.87 19.48
CA ASN A 11 14.73 5.65 19.81
C ASN A 11 14.11 5.02 18.54
N ALA A 12 14.28 3.71 18.33
CA ALA A 12 13.62 2.97 17.23
C ALA A 12 12.09 3.22 17.18
N GLU A 13 11.49 3.48 18.34
CA GLU A 13 10.07 3.80 18.48
C GLU A 13 9.68 5.20 17.96
N SER A 14 10.62 6.05 17.55
CA SER A 14 10.30 7.33 16.89
C SER A 14 10.29 7.21 15.36
N PHE A 15 10.70 6.06 14.80
CA PHE A 15 10.85 5.90 13.36
C PHE A 15 9.61 5.30 12.69
N HIS A 16 9.30 5.86 11.52
CA HIS A 16 8.33 5.35 10.57
C HIS A 16 9.03 5.16 9.23
N ILE A 17 9.15 3.91 8.78
CA ILE A 17 9.73 3.59 7.46
C ILE A 17 8.60 3.46 6.45
N ILE A 18 8.69 4.19 5.34
CA ILE A 18 7.75 4.08 4.22
C ILE A 18 8.53 3.48 3.06
N GLY A 19 8.09 2.32 2.57
CA GLY A 19 8.75 1.62 1.47
C GLY A 19 7.79 1.34 0.34
N HIS A 20 8.20 1.63 -0.90
CA HIS A 20 7.45 1.27 -2.12
C HIS A 20 8.12 0.12 -2.83
N SER A 21 7.32 -0.81 -3.38
CA SER A 21 7.84 -1.91 -4.20
C SER A 21 8.89 -2.76 -3.44
N LEU A 22 10.09 -2.93 -4.00
CA LEU A 22 11.24 -3.55 -3.33
C LEU A 22 11.64 -2.81 -2.04
N GLY A 23 11.45 -1.49 -1.98
CA GLY A 23 11.70 -0.69 -0.79
C GLY A 23 10.83 -1.11 0.40
N ALA A 24 9.62 -1.63 0.18
CA ALA A 24 8.80 -2.19 1.26
C ALA A 24 9.42 -3.46 1.84
N GLN A 25 10.01 -4.30 0.98
CA GLN A 25 10.73 -5.51 1.43
C GLN A 25 11.98 -5.13 2.21
N ILE A 26 12.72 -4.12 1.74
CA ILE A 26 13.88 -3.55 2.46
C ILE A 26 13.44 -3.01 3.83
N ALA A 27 12.31 -2.31 3.91
CA ALA A 27 11.75 -1.82 5.17
C ALA A 27 11.45 -2.97 6.14
N GLY A 28 10.91 -4.09 5.65
CA GLY A 28 10.70 -5.30 6.45
C GLY A 28 12.01 -5.87 7.00
N ILE A 29 13.03 -6.02 6.16
CA ILE A 29 14.36 -6.47 6.60
C ILE A 29 14.98 -5.50 7.61
N ALA A 30 14.84 -4.19 7.41
CA ALA A 30 15.30 -3.19 8.36
C ALA A 30 14.58 -3.32 9.71
N GLY A 31 13.26 -3.55 9.69
CA GLY A 31 12.45 -3.81 10.88
C GLY A 31 12.89 -5.05 11.67
N LYS A 32 13.15 -6.17 10.99
CA LYS A 32 13.71 -7.39 11.62
C LYS A 32 15.04 -7.15 12.32
N LEU A 33 15.84 -6.23 11.80
CA LEU A 33 17.15 -5.85 12.36
C LEU A 33 17.06 -4.72 13.40
N THR A 34 15.88 -4.13 13.59
CA THR A 34 15.67 -2.96 14.46
C THR A 34 14.53 -3.25 15.44
N PRO A 35 14.84 -3.87 16.60
CA PRO A 35 13.84 -4.14 17.62
C PRO A 35 13.03 -2.89 17.99
N HIS A 36 11.73 -3.08 18.20
CA HIS A 36 10.79 -2.03 18.58
C HIS A 36 10.57 -0.91 17.54
N LEU A 37 10.95 -1.10 16.27
CA LEU A 37 10.59 -0.16 15.20
C LEU A 37 9.09 0.16 15.27
N ARG A 38 8.72 1.45 15.31
CA ARG A 38 7.34 1.85 15.57
C ARG A 38 6.40 1.54 14.42
N ARG A 39 6.74 1.95 13.20
CA ARG A 39 5.82 1.81 12.06
C ARG A 39 6.53 1.50 10.76
N ILE A 40 5.94 0.61 9.98
CA ILE A 40 6.23 0.45 8.55
C ILE A 40 4.95 0.75 7.78
N THR A 41 5.02 1.62 6.76
CA THR A 41 4.00 1.67 5.71
C THR A 41 4.53 1.02 4.45
N SER A 42 3.85 -0.03 4.00
CA SER A 42 4.15 -0.73 2.76
C SER A 42 3.31 -0.17 1.63
N LEU A 43 3.96 0.35 0.59
CA LEU A 43 3.29 0.85 -0.61
C LEU A 43 3.50 -0.21 -1.70
N ASP A 44 2.52 -1.09 -1.85
CA ASP A 44 2.47 -2.14 -2.87
C ASP A 44 3.76 -2.98 -2.92
N ALA A 45 4.11 -3.64 -1.80
CA ALA A 45 5.37 -4.40 -1.69
C ALA A 45 5.57 -5.39 -2.84
N ALA A 46 6.79 -5.46 -3.36
CA ALA A 46 7.12 -6.34 -4.48
C ALA A 46 6.80 -7.81 -4.16
N ALA A 47 6.07 -8.48 -5.06
CA ALA A 47 5.73 -9.90 -5.01
C ALA A 47 6.73 -10.83 -5.74
N PRO A 48 7.30 -10.46 -6.91
CA PRO A 48 8.23 -11.33 -7.61
C PRO A 48 9.32 -11.83 -6.66
N VAL A 49 9.51 -13.15 -6.62
CA VAL A 49 10.37 -13.87 -5.66
C VAL A 49 9.83 -13.86 -4.22
N PHE A 50 9.41 -12.73 -3.66
CA PHE A 50 8.98 -12.62 -2.26
C PHE A 50 7.73 -13.42 -1.90
N GLN A 51 6.83 -13.70 -2.84
CA GLN A 51 5.64 -14.51 -2.57
C GLN A 51 5.99 -15.92 -2.06
N ILE A 52 7.08 -16.52 -2.55
CA ILE A 52 7.54 -17.86 -2.16
C ILE A 52 8.60 -17.86 -1.05
N LEU A 53 9.20 -16.70 -0.75
CA LEU A 53 10.21 -16.62 0.29
C LEU A 53 9.61 -16.82 1.68
N PRO A 54 10.36 -17.43 2.61
CA PRO A 54 9.94 -17.54 4.00
C PRO A 54 9.88 -16.17 4.69
N LYS A 55 9.08 -16.06 5.75
CA LYS A 55 8.82 -14.78 6.47
C LYS A 55 10.09 -14.07 6.96
N TYR A 56 11.17 -14.77 7.25
CA TYR A 56 12.41 -14.15 7.71
C TYR A 56 13.22 -13.45 6.59
N LEU A 57 12.89 -13.70 5.31
CA LEU A 57 13.53 -13.08 4.13
C LEU A 57 12.66 -12.04 3.42
N LYS A 58 11.51 -11.69 4.00
CA LYS A 58 10.56 -10.73 3.42
C LYS A 58 9.83 -9.93 4.50
N LEU A 59 9.20 -8.85 4.08
CA LEU A 59 8.27 -8.11 4.93
C LEU A 59 7.17 -9.04 5.45
N ALA A 60 6.99 -9.07 6.76
CA ALA A 60 6.00 -9.88 7.44
C ALA A 60 5.48 -9.17 8.70
N GLN A 61 4.32 -9.63 9.18
CA GLN A 61 3.77 -9.21 10.47
C GLN A 61 4.83 -9.37 11.58
N GLY A 62 4.99 -8.34 12.41
CA GLY A 62 5.97 -8.28 13.49
C GLY A 62 7.26 -7.51 13.17
N ASP A 63 7.49 -7.12 11.91
CA ASP A 63 8.69 -6.32 11.54
C ASP A 63 8.66 -4.88 12.09
N ALA A 64 7.50 -4.42 12.56
CA ALA A 64 7.33 -3.21 13.33
C ALA A 64 6.15 -3.38 14.29
N LYS A 65 6.04 -2.48 15.29
CA LYS A 65 4.87 -2.44 16.20
C LYS A 65 3.56 -2.20 15.46
N PHE A 66 3.61 -1.51 14.32
CA PHE A 66 2.46 -1.30 13.45
C PHE A 66 2.88 -1.37 11.99
N ILE A 67 2.18 -2.17 11.20
CA ILE A 67 2.37 -2.25 9.76
C ILE A 67 1.03 -1.94 9.08
N ASP A 68 1.01 -0.93 8.24
CA ASP A 68 -0.10 -0.62 7.35
C ASP A 68 0.33 -0.72 5.88
N THR A 69 -0.53 -1.24 5.03
CA THR A 69 -0.16 -1.61 3.65
C THR A 69 -1.18 -1.06 2.66
N ILE A 70 -0.72 -0.58 1.51
CA ILE A 70 -1.57 -0.13 0.40
C ILE A 70 -1.28 -1.03 -0.79
N HIS A 71 -2.22 -1.93 -1.09
CA HIS A 71 -2.15 -2.83 -2.23
C HIS A 71 -2.83 -2.16 -3.42
N THR A 72 -2.10 -1.94 -4.51
CA THR A 72 -2.64 -1.33 -5.73
C THR A 72 -2.47 -2.18 -6.97
N ASN A 73 -1.52 -3.11 -6.95
CA ASN A 73 -1.21 -3.97 -8.09
C ASN A 73 -0.90 -5.41 -7.67
N GLY A 74 -1.75 -5.96 -6.80
CA GLY A 74 -1.62 -7.32 -6.29
C GLY A 74 -1.49 -8.38 -7.40
N GLN A 75 -0.44 -9.17 -7.32
CA GLN A 75 -0.06 -10.18 -8.29
C GLN A 75 -1.04 -11.37 -8.26
N ILE A 76 -1.55 -11.75 -9.43
CA ILE A 76 -2.40 -12.95 -9.61
C ILE A 76 -1.63 -14.05 -10.35
N SER A 77 -0.64 -13.67 -11.15
CA SER A 77 0.28 -14.58 -11.84
C SER A 77 1.62 -13.89 -12.14
N PRO A 78 2.69 -14.61 -12.52
CA PRO A 78 4.05 -14.07 -12.72
C PRO A 78 4.16 -12.83 -13.63
N SER A 79 3.16 -12.55 -14.47
CA SER A 79 3.11 -11.41 -15.39
C SER A 79 1.90 -10.48 -15.17
N LYS A 80 1.10 -10.70 -14.12
CA LYS A 80 -0.13 -9.94 -13.84
C LYS A 80 -0.09 -9.35 -12.43
N GLY A 81 0.74 -8.31 -12.28
CA GLY A 81 0.90 -7.54 -11.06
C GLY A 81 2.31 -7.64 -10.46
N PHE A 82 2.75 -6.56 -9.81
CA PHE A 82 4.04 -6.46 -9.12
C PHE A 82 3.91 -6.48 -7.60
N GLY A 83 2.74 -6.19 -7.05
CA GLY A 83 2.51 -6.12 -5.60
C GLY A 83 2.15 -7.47 -5.00
N LEU A 84 2.46 -7.69 -3.72
CA LEU A 84 1.91 -8.81 -2.95
C LEU A 84 0.40 -8.58 -2.78
N LEU A 85 -0.41 -9.61 -2.99
CA LEU A 85 -1.86 -9.52 -2.76
C LEU A 85 -2.26 -10.01 -1.36
N GLU A 86 -1.58 -11.03 -0.85
CA GLU A 86 -1.84 -11.58 0.49
C GLU A 86 -1.61 -10.51 1.57
N PRO A 87 -2.45 -10.47 2.61
CA PRO A 87 -2.28 -9.54 3.71
C PRO A 87 -1.05 -9.91 4.55
N TYR A 88 -0.31 -8.90 4.99
CA TYR A 88 0.87 -9.06 5.86
C TYR A 88 1.03 -7.92 6.87
N GLY A 89 0.19 -6.89 6.81
CA GLY A 89 0.11 -5.85 7.82
C GLY A 89 -0.88 -6.17 8.93
N GLY A 90 -1.02 -5.22 9.87
CA GLY A 90 -2.20 -5.17 10.74
C GLY A 90 -3.38 -4.49 10.04
N LYS A 91 -3.10 -3.63 9.05
CA LYS A 91 -4.11 -3.02 8.18
C LYS A 91 -3.69 -3.12 6.74
N ASP A 92 -4.41 -3.93 5.99
CA ASP A 92 -4.16 -4.12 4.57
C ASP A 92 -5.24 -3.41 3.76
N PHE A 93 -4.88 -2.27 3.17
CA PHE A 93 -5.80 -1.45 2.38
C PHE A 93 -5.76 -1.87 0.91
N TYR A 94 -6.94 -2.11 0.34
CA TYR A 94 -7.14 -2.54 -1.05
C TYR A 94 -8.00 -1.52 -1.81
N PRO A 95 -7.48 -0.33 -2.13
CA PRO A 95 -8.16 0.64 -3.00
C PRO A 95 -8.56 -0.02 -4.32
N ASN A 96 -9.84 0.09 -4.67
CA ASN A 96 -10.43 -0.48 -5.88
C ASN A 96 -10.20 -2.01 -6.00
N GLY A 97 -10.16 -2.71 -4.86
CA GLY A 97 -9.88 -4.15 -4.80
C GLY A 97 -8.39 -4.51 -4.87
N GLY A 98 -7.51 -3.50 -4.94
CA GLY A 98 -6.06 -3.62 -4.78
C GLY A 98 -5.28 -4.26 -5.92
N ARG A 99 -5.87 -4.31 -7.12
CA ARG A 99 -5.27 -4.93 -8.32
C ARG A 99 -5.19 -4.00 -9.51
N LYS A 100 -6.32 -3.37 -9.83
CA LYS A 100 -6.48 -2.41 -10.92
C LYS A 100 -6.98 -1.11 -10.36
N GLN A 101 -6.36 -0.03 -10.82
CA GLN A 101 -6.59 1.32 -10.34
C GLN A 101 -7.17 2.18 -11.47
N PRO A 102 -8.19 3.01 -11.20
CA PRO A 102 -8.78 3.89 -12.20
C PRO A 102 -7.72 4.75 -12.89
N GLY A 103 -7.83 4.86 -14.21
CA GLY A 103 -6.95 5.72 -15.00
C GLY A 103 -5.72 5.02 -15.59
N CYS A 104 -5.51 3.74 -15.28
CA CYS A 104 -4.35 2.96 -15.72
C CYS A 104 -4.68 1.93 -16.80
N GLU A 105 -5.83 2.02 -17.47
CA GLU A 105 -6.28 1.02 -18.45
C GLU A 105 -5.46 1.02 -19.76
N ASP A 106 -5.37 -0.14 -20.41
CA ASP A 106 -4.68 -0.38 -21.68
C ASP A 106 -5.11 0.56 -22.82
N GLY A 107 -4.18 0.86 -23.73
CA GLY A 107 -4.46 1.64 -24.94
C GLY A 107 -4.53 3.16 -24.73
N LYS A 108 -4.35 3.64 -23.50
CA LYS A 108 -4.11 5.07 -23.27
C LYS A 108 -2.76 5.48 -23.84
N VAL A 109 -2.76 6.61 -24.55
CA VAL A 109 -1.54 7.25 -25.03
C VAL A 109 -1.22 8.36 -24.04
N PHE A 110 -0.05 8.28 -23.42
CA PHE A 110 0.46 9.37 -22.59
C PHE A 110 1.59 10.07 -23.34
N SER A 111 1.57 11.40 -23.33
CA SER A 111 2.72 12.17 -23.78
C SER A 111 3.74 12.23 -22.64
N ASP A 112 4.99 11.86 -22.91
CA ASP A 112 6.08 12.15 -21.97
C ASP A 112 6.32 13.66 -21.85
N ALA A 113 7.26 14.06 -20.98
CA ALA A 113 7.62 15.48 -20.79
C ALA A 113 8.16 16.15 -22.07
N ASP A 114 8.58 15.35 -23.06
CA ASP A 114 9.07 15.80 -24.38
C ASP A 114 7.95 15.75 -25.45
N GLY A 115 6.71 15.46 -25.06
CA GLY A 115 5.56 15.40 -25.97
C GLY A 115 5.45 14.12 -26.79
N ARG A 116 6.21 13.07 -26.47
CA ARG A 116 6.19 11.80 -27.22
C ARG A 116 5.09 10.88 -26.73
N ASN A 117 4.31 10.35 -27.67
CA ASN A 117 3.26 9.38 -27.40
C ASN A 117 3.86 8.03 -26.95
N ILE A 118 3.68 7.70 -25.68
CA ILE A 118 3.96 6.38 -25.11
C ILE A 118 2.66 5.57 -25.17
N ILE A 119 2.71 4.45 -25.90
CA ILE A 119 1.64 3.46 -25.90
C ILE A 119 1.74 2.71 -24.57
N VAL A 120 0.66 2.72 -23.77
CA VAL A 120 0.55 1.82 -22.62
C VAL A 120 0.55 0.39 -23.14
N ASN A 121 1.71 -0.25 -23.05
CA ASN A 121 1.83 -1.70 -23.19
C ASN A 121 1.57 -2.36 -21.83
N ALA A 122 1.47 -3.69 -21.81
CA ALA A 122 1.17 -4.44 -20.58
C ALA A 122 2.12 -4.11 -19.41
N MET A 123 3.39 -3.81 -19.68
CA MET A 123 4.35 -3.42 -18.65
C MET A 123 4.06 -2.02 -18.08
N THR A 124 3.59 -1.10 -18.94
CA THR A 124 3.20 0.26 -18.56
C THR A 124 1.89 0.26 -17.77
N GLU A 125 0.93 -0.62 -18.10
CA GLU A 125 -0.32 -0.82 -17.33
C GLU A 125 0.00 -1.27 -15.90
N VAL A 126 0.79 -2.33 -15.77
CA VAL A 126 1.24 -2.90 -14.49
C VAL A 126 2.00 -1.85 -13.68
N ALA A 127 2.92 -1.12 -14.30
CA ALA A 127 3.65 -0.04 -13.64
C ALA A 127 2.73 1.11 -13.19
N CYS A 128 1.70 1.47 -13.96
CA CYS A 128 0.75 2.52 -13.58
C CYS A 128 -0.02 2.14 -12.31
N HIS A 129 -0.55 0.92 -12.25
CA HIS A 129 -1.21 0.39 -11.06
C HIS A 129 -0.25 0.35 -9.86
N HIS A 130 0.98 -0.12 -10.07
CA HIS A 130 1.98 -0.24 -9.01
C HIS A 130 2.41 1.12 -8.43
N ASN A 131 2.48 2.15 -9.27
CA ASN A 131 2.80 3.52 -8.87
C ASN A 131 1.60 4.28 -8.28
N ARG A 132 0.41 3.68 -8.18
CA ARG A 132 -0.74 4.33 -7.55
C ARG A 132 -0.59 4.39 -6.02
N ALA A 133 -0.01 3.38 -5.37
CA ALA A 133 0.16 3.37 -3.92
C ALA A 133 0.88 4.61 -3.36
N PRO A 134 2.05 5.04 -3.87
CA PRO A 134 2.69 6.27 -3.39
C PRO A 134 1.86 7.52 -3.69
N LYS A 135 1.15 7.59 -4.82
CA LYS A 135 0.26 8.73 -5.13
C LYS A 135 -0.89 8.85 -4.13
N LEU A 136 -1.51 7.74 -3.76
CA LEU A 136 -2.56 7.71 -2.74
C LEU A 136 -2.02 8.05 -1.35
N PHE A 137 -0.85 7.52 -0.98
CA PHE A 137 -0.20 7.87 0.28
C PHE A 137 0.09 9.37 0.37
N LEU A 138 0.69 9.97 -0.67
CA LEU A 138 0.97 11.41 -0.70
C LEU A 138 -0.30 12.26 -0.61
N ALA A 139 -1.38 11.85 -1.31
CA ALA A 139 -2.67 12.53 -1.23
C ALA A 139 -3.29 12.48 0.18
N SER A 140 -2.98 11.45 0.97
CA SER A 140 -3.48 11.30 2.34
C SER A 140 -2.82 12.24 3.37
N ILE A 141 -1.69 12.88 3.04
CA ILE A 141 -0.88 13.66 4.01
C ILE A 141 -1.54 15.00 4.35
N ASN A 142 -1.96 15.74 3.32
CA ASN A 142 -2.37 17.14 3.45
C ASN A 142 -3.86 17.38 3.18
N ASN A 143 -4.65 16.34 2.89
CA ASN A 143 -6.04 16.52 2.51
C ASN A 143 -6.99 16.37 3.71
N THR A 144 -7.42 17.52 4.26
CA THR A 144 -8.42 17.56 5.33
C THR A 144 -9.85 17.56 4.82
N GLN A 145 -10.06 17.88 3.55
CA GLN A 145 -11.40 17.97 2.95
C GLN A 145 -11.92 16.60 2.50
N CYS A 146 -11.04 15.63 2.30
CA CYS A 146 -11.39 14.34 1.76
C CYS A 146 -10.42 13.27 2.25
N ARG A 147 -10.97 12.26 2.93
CA ARG A 147 -10.22 11.22 3.65
C ARG A 147 -10.40 9.86 2.99
N PHE A 148 -9.36 9.04 2.99
CA PHE A 148 -9.42 7.68 2.46
C PHE A 148 -10.00 6.69 3.49
N LEU A 149 -11.26 6.91 3.86
CA LEU A 149 -11.97 6.02 4.76
C LEU A 149 -12.24 4.68 4.07
N SER A 150 -11.86 3.62 4.76
CA SER A 150 -11.83 2.26 4.26
C SER A 150 -12.56 1.33 5.22
N THR A 151 -13.34 0.40 4.69
CA THR A 151 -14.22 -0.48 5.47
C THR A 151 -13.56 -1.84 5.63
N LEU A 152 -13.45 -2.33 6.87
CA LEU A 152 -13.03 -3.71 7.14
C LEU A 152 -14.03 -4.67 6.48
N CYS A 153 -13.55 -5.59 5.65
CA CYS A 153 -14.41 -6.55 4.98
C CYS A 153 -13.67 -7.84 4.64
N THR A 154 -14.40 -8.91 4.36
CA THR A 154 -13.83 -10.22 4.00
C THR A 154 -13.32 -10.28 2.56
N SER A 155 -14.00 -9.60 1.65
CA SER A 155 -13.64 -9.52 0.23
C SER A 155 -14.02 -8.16 -0.36
N TYR A 156 -13.49 -7.86 -1.55
CA TYR A 156 -13.88 -6.63 -2.25
C TYR A 156 -15.32 -6.72 -2.77
N GLU A 157 -15.77 -7.91 -3.14
CA GLU A 157 -17.14 -8.20 -3.58
C GLU A 157 -18.15 -7.94 -2.45
N ASP A 158 -17.87 -8.42 -1.24
CA ASP A 158 -18.72 -8.14 -0.06
C ASP A 158 -18.77 -6.65 0.26
N PHE A 159 -17.66 -5.94 0.07
CA PHE A 159 -17.61 -4.49 0.20
C PHE A 159 -18.49 -3.79 -0.84
N LEU A 160 -18.42 -4.21 -2.11
CA LEU A 160 -19.25 -3.66 -3.19
C LEU A 160 -20.74 -3.93 -2.98
N ASN A 161 -21.07 -5.09 -2.42
CA ASN A 161 -22.45 -5.49 -2.11
C ASN A 161 -23.00 -4.82 -0.83
N GLY A 162 -22.19 -4.02 -0.12
CA GLY A 162 -22.60 -3.35 1.12
C GLY A 162 -22.72 -4.30 2.32
N SER A 163 -22.26 -5.55 2.21
CA SER A 163 -22.35 -6.55 3.28
C SER A 163 -21.57 -6.17 4.54
N CYS A 164 -20.63 -5.23 4.42
CA CYS A 164 -19.76 -4.75 5.49
C CYS A 164 -20.14 -3.34 6.00
N TYR A 165 -21.34 -2.83 5.74
CA TYR A 165 -21.73 -1.44 6.08
C TYR A 165 -21.56 -1.07 7.56
N SER A 166 -21.72 -2.04 8.48
CA SER A 166 -21.58 -1.85 9.93
C SER A 166 -20.18 -2.21 10.45
N SER A 167 -19.24 -2.50 9.56
CA SER A 167 -17.88 -2.87 9.92
C SER A 167 -17.04 -1.64 10.29
N PRO A 168 -15.98 -1.80 11.11
CA PRO A 168 -15.08 -0.71 11.47
C PRO A 168 -14.49 -0.01 10.25
N LEU A 169 -14.33 1.31 10.38
CA LEU A 169 -13.63 2.14 9.42
C LEU A 169 -12.18 2.36 9.86
N ALA A 170 -11.28 2.40 8.88
CA ALA A 170 -9.91 2.86 9.06
C ALA A 170 -9.56 3.86 7.96
N GLU A 171 -8.75 4.86 8.30
CA GLU A 171 -8.20 5.79 7.32
C GLU A 171 -6.92 5.20 6.71
N MET A 172 -6.89 5.08 5.39
CA MET A 172 -5.71 4.66 4.64
C MET A 172 -4.70 5.82 4.53
N GLY A 173 -3.41 5.50 4.63
CA GLY A 173 -2.32 6.45 4.40
C GLY A 173 -1.65 6.96 5.69
N LEU A 174 -1.13 8.20 5.68
CA LEU A 174 -0.31 8.71 6.78
C LEU A 174 -1.04 8.66 8.13
N HIS A 175 -2.35 8.92 8.13
CA HIS A 175 -3.16 8.96 9.34
C HIS A 175 -3.68 7.58 9.80
N ALA A 176 -3.26 6.48 9.15
CA ALA A 176 -3.57 5.15 9.65
C ALA A 176 -3.02 4.94 11.06
N LYS A 177 -3.84 4.38 11.93
CA LYS A 177 -3.53 4.08 13.34
C LYS A 177 -3.67 2.59 13.64
N PRO A 178 -2.98 2.04 14.64
CA PRO A 178 -3.31 0.72 15.17
C PRO A 178 -4.79 0.63 15.58
N MET A 179 -5.40 -0.55 15.45
CA MET A 179 -6.76 -0.85 15.90
C MET A 179 -6.81 -2.28 16.43
N ASP A 180 -7.78 -2.55 17.32
CA ASP A 180 -7.99 -3.90 17.86
C ASP A 180 -8.37 -4.92 16.78
N LYS A 181 -9.04 -4.46 15.70
CA LYS A 181 -9.40 -5.28 14.55
C LYS A 181 -8.46 -5.04 13.38
N GLU A 182 -7.62 -6.03 13.14
CA GLU A 182 -6.75 -6.13 11.97
C GLU A 182 -7.46 -6.81 10.79
N GLY A 183 -6.97 -6.61 9.57
CA GLY A 183 -7.48 -7.31 8.39
C GLY A 183 -7.50 -6.46 7.12
N LYS A 184 -8.38 -6.85 6.19
CA LYS A 184 -8.50 -6.26 4.85
C LYS A 184 -9.51 -5.11 4.87
N PHE A 185 -9.06 -3.93 4.47
CA PHE A 185 -9.86 -2.73 4.38
C PHE A 185 -10.02 -2.33 2.91
N TYR A 186 -11.25 -2.04 2.52
CA TYR A 186 -11.59 -1.72 1.13
C TYR A 186 -12.16 -0.32 1.01
N LEU A 187 -11.86 0.33 -0.11
CA LEU A 187 -12.35 1.64 -0.48
C LEU A 187 -12.35 1.78 -2.01
N LYS A 188 -13.10 2.75 -2.52
CA LYS A 188 -13.00 3.20 -3.90
C LYS A 188 -12.19 4.49 -3.96
N THR A 189 -11.46 4.69 -5.04
CA THR A 189 -10.80 5.97 -5.37
C THR A 189 -11.12 6.35 -6.81
N THR A 190 -10.85 7.60 -7.17
CA THR A 190 -10.96 8.08 -8.55
C THR A 190 -9.59 8.05 -9.25
N ASP A 191 -9.58 8.37 -10.55
CA ASP A 191 -8.36 8.48 -11.34
C ASP A 191 -7.66 9.84 -11.20
N GLN A 192 -8.39 10.88 -10.75
CA GLN A 192 -7.93 12.26 -10.58
C GLN A 192 -7.63 12.63 -9.14
N TYR A 193 -6.59 13.44 -8.90
CA TYR A 193 -6.32 14.03 -7.59
C TYR A 193 -7.56 14.84 -7.13
N PRO A 194 -8.01 14.74 -5.86
CA PRO A 194 -7.34 14.12 -4.71
C PRO A 194 -7.53 12.61 -4.54
N TYR A 195 -8.08 11.91 -5.54
CA TYR A 195 -8.36 10.47 -5.60
C TYR A 195 -9.40 9.94 -4.62
N CYS A 196 -9.58 10.54 -3.45
CA CYS A 196 -10.63 10.15 -2.53
C CYS A 196 -12.02 10.55 -3.06
N ILE A 197 -13.03 9.80 -2.66
CA ILE A 197 -14.43 10.10 -2.96
C ILE A 197 -15.00 10.83 -1.72
N PRO A 198 -15.53 12.05 -1.87
CA PRO A 198 -16.19 12.74 -0.76
C PRO A 198 -17.33 11.88 -0.20
N MET A 199 -17.49 11.89 1.12
CA MET A 199 -18.71 11.37 1.74
C MET A 199 -19.76 12.47 1.68
N ASP A 200 -20.85 12.21 0.96
CA ASP A 200 -22.06 13.02 0.99
C ASP A 200 -22.80 12.88 2.33
#